data_AF-A0A3D6BEZ2-F1
#
_entry.id   AF-A0A3D6BEZ2-F1
#
_cell.length_a   1.000
_cell.length_b   1.000
_cell.length_c   1.000
_cell.angle_alpha   90.00
_cell.angle_beta   90.00
_cell.angle_gamma   90.00
#
_symmetry.space_group_name_H-M   'P 1'
#
loop_
_entity.id
_entity.type
_entity.pdbx_description
1 polymer ?
#
loop_
_entity_poly.entity_id
_entity_poly.type
_entity_poly.pdbx_seq_one_letter_code
_entity_poly.pdbx_strand_id
1 'polypeptide(L)'
;MLKLNANAIFAAKSIVKPNAFLRKNGFTTNTASKIVTGKIKAIQLARLEKLCLLLNCTPHDILEWEPDTTLGDPKKFEMSKLIKDKKIVVLSEELRGLTLAQVEEVHRFVEIKKNENLK
;
A
#
# COMPACT_ATOMS: atom_id res chain seq x y z
N MET A 1 8.34 8.88 -14.08
CA MET A 1 8.71 7.48 -13.89
C MET A 1 7.67 6.73 -13.08
N LEU A 2 7.24 5.55 -13.57
CA LEU A 2 6.39 4.61 -12.84
C LEU A 2 7.23 3.89 -11.76
N LYS A 3 6.67 3.74 -10.56
CA LYS A 3 7.30 3.13 -9.39
C LYS A 3 6.32 2.15 -8.74
N LEU A 4 6.86 1.16 -8.02
CA LEU A 4 6.08 0.31 -7.12
C LEU A 4 6.37 0.73 -5.68
N ASN A 5 5.32 1.10 -4.96
CA ASN A 5 5.35 1.52 -3.57
C ASN A 5 4.28 0.74 -2.78
N ALA A 6 4.73 -0.23 -1.99
CA ALA A 6 3.86 -0.99 -1.09
C ALA A 6 3.88 -0.47 0.36
N ASN A 7 4.65 0.59 0.65
CA ASN A 7 4.90 1.06 2.02
C ASN A 7 3.63 1.59 2.69
N ALA A 8 2.77 2.28 1.93
CA ALA A 8 1.48 2.74 2.43
C ALA A 8 0.60 1.57 2.91
N ILE A 9 0.60 0.45 2.18
CA ILE A 9 -0.16 -0.75 2.55
C ILE A 9 0.46 -1.44 3.77
N PHE A 10 1.79 -1.55 3.82
CA PHE A 10 2.46 -2.14 4.98
C PHE A 10 2.11 -1.38 6.27
N ALA A 11 2.14 -0.05 6.22
CA ALA A 11 1.77 0.80 7.35
C ALA A 11 0.28 0.66 7.70
N ALA A 12 -0.62 0.79 6.72
CA ALA A 12 -2.06 0.69 6.94
C ALA A 12 -2.50 -0.68 7.50
N LYS A 13 -1.79 -1.76 7.14
CA LYS A 13 -2.04 -3.12 7.62
C LYS A 13 -1.17 -3.54 8.81
N SER A 14 -0.49 -2.58 9.47
CA SER A 14 0.36 -2.83 10.65
C SER A 14 1.45 -3.89 10.44
N ILE A 15 2.01 -3.97 9.23
CA ILE A 15 3.11 -4.87 8.87
C ILE A 15 4.44 -4.21 9.28
N VAL A 16 4.86 -4.44 10.53
CA VAL A 16 6.05 -3.79 11.14
C VAL A 16 7.38 -4.23 10.50
N LYS A 17 7.47 -5.47 10.01
CA LYS A 17 8.67 -6.02 9.37
C LYS A 17 8.40 -6.47 7.93
N PRO A 18 8.19 -5.53 6.97
CA PRO A 18 7.79 -5.87 5.60
C PRO A 18 8.75 -6.82 4.89
N ASN A 19 10.07 -6.64 5.08
CA ASN A 19 11.06 -7.52 4.44
C ASN A 19 10.93 -8.97 4.92
N ALA A 20 10.85 -9.18 6.23
CA ALA A 20 10.66 -10.52 6.80
C ALA A 20 9.30 -11.12 6.42
N PHE A 21 8.25 -10.31 6.41
CA PHE A 21 6.91 -10.69 5.96
C PHE A 21 6.91 -11.20 4.51
N LEU A 22 7.52 -10.46 3.59
CA LEU A 22 7.63 -10.88 2.18
C LEU A 22 8.46 -12.17 2.04
N ARG A 23 9.58 -12.27 2.75
CA ARG A 23 10.43 -13.47 2.72
C ARG A 23 9.70 -14.73 3.19
N LYS A 24 8.94 -14.61 4.28
CA LYS A 24 8.10 -15.71 4.81
C LYS A 24 7.05 -16.17 3.80
N ASN A 25 6.59 -15.27 2.93
CA ASN A 25 5.61 -15.54 1.88
C ASN A 25 6.27 -15.87 0.51
N GLY A 26 7.54 -16.28 0.50
CA GLY A 26 8.21 -16.82 -0.67
C GLY A 26 8.69 -15.77 -1.68
N PHE A 27 9.03 -14.57 -1.21
CA PHE A 27 9.85 -13.62 -1.98
C PHE A 27 11.33 -13.80 -1.61
N THR A 28 12.22 -13.69 -2.59
CA THR A 28 13.67 -13.72 -2.29
C THR A 28 14.07 -12.50 -1.46
N THR A 29 15.17 -12.61 -0.70
CA THR A 29 15.70 -11.48 0.09
C THR A 29 15.95 -10.23 -0.77
N ASN A 30 16.48 -10.41 -1.98
CA ASN A 30 16.74 -9.31 -2.90
C ASN A 30 15.43 -8.66 -3.40
N THR A 31 14.45 -9.47 -3.81
CA THR A 31 13.15 -8.95 -4.27
C THR A 31 12.40 -8.25 -3.15
N ALA A 32 12.36 -8.84 -1.95
CA ALA A 32 11.73 -8.25 -0.78
C ALA A 32 12.38 -6.89 -0.43
N SER A 33 13.71 -6.82 -0.40
CA SER A 33 14.45 -5.57 -0.17
C SER A 33 14.09 -4.49 -1.19
N LYS A 34 14.06 -4.84 -2.48
CA LYS A 34 13.72 -3.91 -3.57
C LYS A 34 12.28 -3.40 -3.50
N ILE A 35 11.32 -4.26 -3.10
CA ILE A 35 9.92 -3.86 -2.90
C ILE A 35 9.80 -2.87 -1.74
N VAL A 36 10.38 -3.18 -0.58
CA VAL A 36 10.30 -2.35 0.63
C VAL A 36 10.97 -1.00 0.44
N THR A 37 12.10 -0.96 -0.26
CA THR A 37 12.81 0.30 -0.54
C THR A 37 12.22 1.11 -1.71
N GLY A 38 11.21 0.58 -2.43
CA GLY A 38 10.67 1.19 -3.64
C GLY A 38 11.65 1.25 -4.82
N LYS A 39 12.78 0.54 -4.73
CA LYS A 39 13.86 0.56 -5.74
C LYS A 39 13.69 -0.49 -6.84
N ILE A 40 12.57 -1.21 -6.87
CA ILE A 40 12.29 -2.18 -7.91
C ILE A 40 12.08 -1.48 -9.26
N LYS A 41 12.85 -1.89 -10.28
CA LYS A 41 12.78 -1.33 -11.64
C LYS A 41 11.93 -2.16 -12.59
N ALA A 42 11.85 -3.46 -12.33
CA ALA A 42 11.07 -4.40 -13.10
C ALA A 42 10.50 -5.48 -12.16
N ILE A 43 9.22 -5.81 -12.36
CA ILE A 43 8.55 -6.89 -11.67
C ILE A 43 7.80 -7.72 -12.71
N GLN A 44 7.93 -9.05 -12.63
CA GLN A 44 7.13 -9.94 -13.47
C GLN A 44 5.66 -9.89 -13.03
N LEU A 45 4.72 -9.95 -13.98
CA LEU A 45 3.28 -9.89 -13.68
C LEU A 45 2.87 -10.93 -12.64
N ALA A 46 3.34 -12.18 -12.75
CA ALA A 46 3.07 -13.23 -11.77
C ALA A 46 3.53 -12.87 -10.34
N ARG A 47 4.63 -12.10 -10.19
CA ARG A 47 5.09 -11.63 -8.88
C ARG A 47 4.28 -10.44 -8.38
N LEU A 48 3.85 -9.57 -9.28
CA LEU A 48 2.96 -8.45 -8.96
C LEU A 48 1.61 -8.97 -8.48
N GLU A 49 1.04 -9.94 -9.20
CA GLU A 49 -0.18 -10.66 -8.81
C GLU A 49 -0.02 -11.33 -7.45
N LYS A 50 1.05 -12.11 -7.24
CA LYS A 50 1.35 -12.72 -5.93
C LYS A 50 1.40 -11.69 -4.81
N LEU A 51 2.01 -10.53 -5.05
CA LEU A 51 2.10 -9.46 -4.06
C LEU A 51 0.72 -8.86 -3.76
N CYS A 52 -0.07 -8.58 -4.80
CA CYS A 52 -1.42 -8.05 -4.68
C CYS A 52 -2.37 -9.01 -3.94
N LEU A 53 -2.30 -10.31 -4.23
CA LEU A 53 -3.06 -11.33 -3.51
C LEU A 53 -2.64 -11.41 -2.05
N LEU A 54 -1.33 -11.44 -1.77
CA LEU A 54 -0.79 -11.47 -0.41
C LEU A 54 -1.23 -10.25 0.41
N LEU A 55 -1.20 -9.08 -0.20
CA LEU A 55 -1.54 -7.82 0.45
C LEU A 55 -3.02 -7.46 0.35
N ASN A 56 -3.84 -8.28 -0.30
CA ASN A 56 -5.24 -7.98 -0.65
C ASN A 56 -5.39 -6.53 -1.15
N CYS A 57 -4.76 -6.24 -2.29
CA CYS A 57 -4.80 -4.95 -2.98
C CYS A 57 -4.79 -5.14 -4.50
N THR A 58 -4.96 -4.08 -5.26
CA THR A 58 -4.85 -4.07 -6.72
C THR A 58 -3.50 -3.51 -7.18
N PRO A 59 -3.07 -3.75 -8.44
CA PRO A 59 -1.89 -3.08 -8.99
C PRO A 59 -1.99 -1.54 -8.94
N HIS A 60 -3.18 -0.98 -9.08
CA HIS A 60 -3.41 0.47 -9.00
C HIS A 60 -3.15 1.03 -7.58
N ASP A 61 -3.24 0.21 -6.54
CA ASP A 61 -2.98 0.64 -5.16
C ASP A 61 -1.49 0.81 -4.86
N ILE A 62 -0.62 0.04 -5.53
CA ILE A 62 0.82 0.00 -5.25
C ILE A 62 1.69 0.56 -6.39
N LEU A 63 1.11 0.85 -7.56
CA LEU A 63 1.82 1.52 -8.64
C LEU A 63 1.60 3.02 -8.54
N GLU A 64 2.69 3.76 -8.60
CA GLU A 64 2.71 5.22 -8.47
C GLU A 64 3.45 5.84 -9.65
N TRP A 65 3.02 7.01 -10.07
CA TRP A 65 3.69 7.76 -11.13
C TRP A 65 4.26 9.06 -10.56
N GLU A 66 5.57 9.23 -10.73
CA GLU A 66 6.28 10.47 -10.40
C GLU A 66 6.71 11.14 -11.71
N PRO A 67 6.02 12.18 -12.19
CA PRO A 67 6.36 12.81 -13.46
C PRO A 67 7.80 13.34 -13.48
N ASP A 68 8.43 13.31 -14.65
CA ASP A 68 9.75 13.91 -14.83
C ASP A 68 9.65 15.44 -14.69
N THR A 69 10.66 16.10 -14.13
CA THR A 69 10.71 17.56 -14.00
C THR A 69 10.71 18.28 -15.36
N THR A 70 11.12 17.59 -16.42
CA THR A 70 11.09 18.09 -17.80
C THR A 70 9.72 17.94 -18.48
N LEU A 71 8.80 17.19 -17.86
CA LEU A 71 7.44 17.00 -18.36
C LEU A 71 6.61 18.23 -18.01
N GLY A 72 6.14 18.97 -19.03
CA GLY A 72 5.43 20.25 -18.88
C GLY A 72 4.30 20.24 -17.84
N ASP A 73 3.07 19.93 -18.23
CA ASP A 73 1.94 19.81 -17.29
C ASP A 73 1.55 18.33 -17.12
N PRO A 74 1.98 17.65 -16.04
CA PRO A 74 1.67 16.25 -15.78
C PRO A 74 0.16 15.95 -15.69
N LYS A 75 -0.67 16.95 -15.36
CA LYS A 75 -2.12 16.77 -15.18
C LYS A 75 -2.85 16.49 -16.50
N LYS A 76 -2.22 16.78 -17.65
CA LYS A 76 -2.78 16.49 -18.97
C LYS A 76 -2.82 15.00 -19.30
N PHE A 77 -2.08 14.17 -18.57
CA PHE A 77 -2.00 12.73 -18.83
C PHE A 77 -2.92 11.96 -17.89
N GLU A 78 -3.57 10.90 -18.38
CA GLU A 78 -4.34 9.96 -17.56
C GLU A 78 -3.49 9.30 -16.46
N MET A 79 -2.18 9.19 -16.69
CA MET A 79 -1.19 8.73 -15.70
C MET A 79 -1.19 9.57 -14.43
N SER A 80 -1.69 10.80 -14.46
CA SER A 80 -1.86 11.65 -13.27
C SER A 80 -2.72 10.99 -12.20
N LYS A 81 -3.61 10.05 -12.55
CA LYS A 81 -4.39 9.22 -11.60
C LYS A 81 -3.52 8.32 -10.71
N LEU A 82 -2.27 8.05 -11.11
CA LEU A 82 -1.29 7.29 -10.33
C LEU A 82 -0.35 8.19 -9.50
N ILE A 83 -0.48 9.51 -9.59
CA ILE A 83 0.19 10.42 -8.66
C ILE A 83 -0.55 10.28 -7.32
N LYS A 84 0.11 9.68 -6.32
CA LYS A 84 -0.48 9.53 -4.99
C LYS A 84 -0.15 10.76 -4.15
N ASP A 85 -1.16 11.54 -3.80
CA ASP A 85 -1.07 12.55 -2.74
C ASP A 85 -1.23 11.97 -1.32
N LYS A 86 -1.33 10.63 -1.21
CA LYS A 86 -1.76 9.97 0.02
C LYS A 86 -0.75 10.17 1.16
N LYS A 87 -1.20 10.84 2.23
CA LYS A 87 -0.67 10.62 3.59
C LYS A 87 -0.75 9.13 3.90
N ILE A 88 0.34 8.57 4.42
CA ILE A 88 0.35 7.21 4.94
C ILE A 88 -0.65 7.19 6.11
N VAL A 89 -1.77 6.47 5.95
CA VAL A 89 -2.79 6.35 6.99
C VAL A 89 -2.33 5.29 7.98
N VAL A 90 -2.01 5.71 9.19
CA VAL A 90 -1.72 4.82 10.32
C VAL A 90 -2.84 4.99 11.33
N LEU A 91 -3.89 4.17 11.19
CA LEU A 91 -5.11 4.29 11.99
C LEU A 91 -4.80 4.34 13.50
N SER A 92 -3.83 3.55 13.98
CA SER A 92 -3.47 3.52 15.39
C SER A 92 -2.97 4.86 15.93
N GLU A 93 -2.39 5.73 15.10
CA GLU A 93 -1.96 7.07 15.52
C GLU A 93 -3.15 8.02 15.64
N GLU A 94 -4.10 7.95 14.70
CA GLU A 94 -5.33 8.76 14.72
C GLU A 94 -6.23 8.40 15.92
N LEU A 95 -6.25 7.12 16.29
CA LEU A 95 -7.01 6.64 17.45
C LEU A 95 -6.50 7.19 18.80
N ARG A 96 -5.23 7.62 18.91
CA ARG A 96 -4.65 8.07 20.20
C ARG A 96 -5.33 9.31 20.77
N GLY A 97 -5.87 10.18 19.91
CA GLY A 97 -6.55 11.41 20.33
C GLY A 97 -8.03 11.23 20.68
N LEU A 98 -8.59 10.03 20.50
CA LEU A 98 -10.01 9.77 20.65
C LEU A 98 -10.36 9.30 22.06
N THR A 99 -11.59 9.60 22.48
CA THR A 99 -12.18 9.04 23.70
C THR A 99 -12.52 7.56 23.52
N LEU A 100 -12.66 6.82 24.63
CA LEU A 100 -13.03 5.40 24.59
C LEU A 100 -14.32 5.15 23.80
N ALA A 101 -15.35 5.97 24.00
CA ALA A 101 -16.63 5.84 23.29
C ALA A 101 -16.46 5.98 21.76
N GLN A 102 -15.59 6.89 21.31
CA GLN A 102 -15.28 7.06 19.88
C GLN A 102 -14.45 5.89 19.34
N VAL A 103 -13.50 5.36 20.12
CA VAL A 103 -12.74 4.16 19.73
C VAL A 103 -13.66 2.95 19.56
N GLU A 104 -14.62 2.75 20.46
CA GLU A 104 -15.62 1.69 20.35
C GLU A 104 -16.50 1.84 19.10
N GLU A 105 -16.83 3.07 18.70
CA GLU A 105 -17.56 3.33 17.46
C GLU A 105 -16.76 2.91 16.23
N VAL A 106 -15.47 3.27 16.17
CA VAL A 106 -14.57 2.83 15.10
C VAL A 106 -14.47 1.30 15.07
N HIS A 107 -14.36 0.65 16.23
CA HIS A 107 -14.34 -0.81 16.32
C HIS A 107 -15.61 -1.43 15.73
N ARG A 108 -16.79 -0.91 16.07
CA ARG A 108 -18.07 -1.37 15.49
C ARG A 108 -18.08 -1.24 13.96
N PHE A 109 -17.61 -0.11 13.44
CA PHE A 109 -17.50 0.10 11.99
C PHE A 109 -16.58 -0.94 11.32
N VAL A 110 -15.42 -1.22 11.91
CA VAL A 110 -14.48 -2.23 11.40
C VAL A 110 -15.09 -3.61 11.38
N GLU A 111 -15.80 -4.01 12.44
CA GLU A 111 -16.47 -5.33 12.52
C GLU A 111 -17.57 -5.48 11.46
N ILE A 112 -18.35 -4.43 11.20
CA ILE A 112 -19.35 -4.42 10.11
C ILE A 112 -18.65 -4.65 8.76
N LYS A 113 -17.58 -3.91 8.48
CA LYS A 113 -16.83 -4.04 7.22
C LYS A 113 -16.19 -5.42 7.05
N LYS A 114 -15.74 -6.05 8.14
CA LYS A 114 -15.21 -7.41 8.11
C LYS A 114 -16.28 -8.43 7.74
N ASN A 115 -17.49 -8.26 8.27
CA ASN A 115 -18.61 -9.16 8.00
C ASN A 115 -19.21 -8.99 6.58
N GLU A 116 -19.14 -7.79 5.99
CA GLU A 116 -19.50 -7.58 4.58
C GLU A 116 -18.60 -8.38 3.62
N ASN A 117 -17.32 -8.57 3.96
CA ASN A 117 -16.36 -9.30 3.13
C ASN A 117 -16.40 -10.83 3.29
N LEU A 118 -17.24 -11.35 4.21
CA LEU A 118 -17.42 -12.78 4.48
C LEU A 118 -18.69 -13.37 3.84
N LYS A 119 -19.50 -12.54 3.19
CA LYS A 119 -20.69 -12.92 2.42
C LYS A 119 -20.39 -12.93 0.93
#